data_AF-A0A1G0ABV4-F1
#
_entry.id   AF-A0A1G0ABV4-F1
#
_cell.length_a   1.000
_cell.length_b   1.000
_cell.length_c   1.000
_cell.angle_alpha   90.00
_cell.angle_beta   90.00
_cell.angle_gamma   90.00
#
_symmetry.space_group_name_H-M   'P 1'
#
loop_
_entity.id
_entity.type
_entity.pdbx_description
1 polymer ?
#
loop_
_entity_poly.entity_id
_entity_poly.type
_entity_poly.pdbx_seq_one_letter_code
_entity_poly.pdbx_strand_id
1 'polypeptide(L)'
;MSQARGSADELMRSGGLVRVPHALREYTNGQDEVLLEALDVASLLRSLDATFPGIRDRVVDETGQPRRYVNVFVNEDLVRGDF
;
A
#
# COMPACT_ATOMS: atom_id res chain seq x y z
N MET A 1 21.02 8.93 -30.01
CA MET A 1 19.97 7.95 -29.63
C MET A 1 20.26 7.45 -28.23
N SER A 2 19.21 7.26 -27.42
CA SER A 2 19.18 6.65 -26.06
C SER A 2 18.88 7.63 -24.92
N GLN A 3 17.61 8.09 -24.84
CA GLN A 3 17.02 8.70 -23.64
C GLN A 3 15.72 7.97 -23.21
N ALA A 4 15.52 6.72 -23.62
CA ALA A 4 14.26 6.00 -23.35
C ALA A 4 14.30 5.04 -22.15
N ARG A 5 15.48 4.77 -21.57
CA ARG A 5 15.65 3.74 -20.53
C ARG A 5 15.55 4.26 -19.09
N GLY A 6 15.75 5.57 -18.88
CA GLY A 6 15.68 6.20 -17.56
C GLY A 6 14.27 6.42 -17.03
N SER A 7 13.31 6.75 -17.90
CA SER A 7 11.94 7.06 -17.45
C SER A 7 11.13 5.84 -17.01
N ALA A 8 11.36 4.66 -17.60
CA ALA A 8 10.66 3.44 -17.20
C ALA A 8 11.22 2.85 -15.89
N ASP A 9 12.54 2.89 -15.69
CA ASP A 9 13.19 2.43 -14.44
C ASP A 9 12.87 3.36 -13.26
N GLU A 10 12.71 4.67 -13.51
CA GLU A 10 12.30 5.66 -12.50
C GLU A 10 10.81 5.59 -12.18
N LEU A 11 9.94 5.26 -13.16
CA LEU A 11 8.53 4.89 -12.94
C LEU A 11 8.41 3.54 -12.18
N MET A 12 9.34 2.61 -12.39
CA MET A 12 9.39 1.32 -11.68
C MET A 12 9.84 1.47 -10.21
N ARG A 13 10.42 2.62 -9.82
CA ARG A 13 10.74 2.92 -8.40
C ARG A 13 9.57 3.50 -7.61
N SER A 14 8.46 3.82 -8.26
CA SER A 14 7.24 4.32 -7.61
C SER A 14 6.19 3.23 -7.43
N GLY A 15 6.59 1.97 -7.23
CA GLY A 15 5.69 0.85 -6.97
C GLY A 15 5.89 0.26 -5.57
N GLY A 16 4.80 0.02 -4.84
CA GLY A 16 4.80 -0.66 -3.55
C GLY A 16 4.06 -2.00 -3.62
N LEU A 17 4.69 -3.07 -3.14
CA LEU A 17 4.06 -4.37 -2.95
C LEU A 17 3.40 -4.44 -1.58
N VAL A 18 2.07 -4.53 -1.55
CA VAL A 18 1.30 -4.71 -0.32
C VAL A 18 1.04 -6.19 -0.09
N ARG A 19 1.49 -6.69 1.07
CA ARG A 19 1.15 -8.04 1.54
C ARG A 19 -0.14 -8.02 2.34
N VAL A 20 -1.10 -8.83 1.91
CA VAL A 20 -2.46 -8.84 2.43
C VAL A 20 -2.65 -10.05 3.36
N PRO A 21 -2.81 -9.83 4.68
CA PRO A 21 -3.07 -10.91 5.62
C PRO A 21 -4.43 -11.57 5.31
N HIS A 22 -4.57 -12.85 5.66
CA HIS A 22 -5.78 -13.63 5.36
C HIS A 22 -7.09 -12.91 5.72
N ALA A 23 -7.13 -12.21 6.86
CA ALA A 23 -8.29 -11.46 7.33
C ALA A 23 -8.73 -10.28 6.43
N LEU A 24 -7.84 -9.79 5.54
CA LEU A 24 -8.13 -8.69 4.63
C LEU A 24 -8.32 -9.14 3.18
N ARG A 25 -8.12 -10.43 2.88
CA ARG A 25 -8.21 -10.95 1.52
C ARG A 25 -9.62 -10.90 0.93
N GLU A 26 -10.66 -10.81 1.77
CA GLU A 26 -12.04 -10.59 1.31
C GLU A 26 -12.19 -9.26 0.55
N TYR A 27 -11.36 -8.25 0.87
CA TYR A 27 -11.38 -6.95 0.22
C TYR A 27 -10.56 -6.95 -1.08
N THR A 28 -9.56 -7.84 -1.19
CA THR A 28 -8.64 -7.91 -2.34
C THR A 28 -8.96 -9.02 -3.33
N ASN A 29 -10.21 -9.50 -3.39
CA ASN A 29 -10.63 -10.62 -4.24
C ASN A 29 -9.79 -11.88 -4.04
N GLY A 30 -9.34 -12.14 -2.82
CA GLY A 30 -8.51 -13.29 -2.46
C GLY A 30 -7.02 -13.10 -2.67
N GLN A 31 -6.56 -11.97 -3.22
CA GLN A 31 -5.15 -11.72 -3.49
C GLN A 31 -4.36 -11.53 -2.18
N ASP A 32 -3.25 -12.24 -2.04
CA ASP A 32 -2.33 -12.10 -0.92
C ASP A 32 -1.22 -11.07 -1.14
N GLU A 33 -1.02 -10.63 -2.39
CA GLU A 33 -0.08 -9.59 -2.77
C GLU A 33 -0.70 -8.67 -3.81
N VAL A 34 -0.57 -7.36 -3.61
CA VAL A 34 -1.05 -6.33 -4.54
C VAL A 34 0.09 -5.37 -4.85
N LEU A 35 0.43 -5.23 -6.13
CA LEU A 35 1.40 -4.23 -6.59
C LEU A 35 0.66 -2.96 -7.03
N LEU A 36 1.02 -1.82 -6.45
CA LEU A 36 0.40 -0.53 -6.73
C LEU A 36 1.44 0.55 -6.94
N GLU A 37 1.10 1.57 -7.71
CA GLU A 37 1.92 2.78 -7.81
C GLU A 37 1.70 3.68 -6.58
N ALA A 38 2.80 4.02 -5.91
CA ALA A 38 2.85 4.86 -4.72
C ALA A 38 4.27 5.39 -4.46
N LEU A 39 4.37 6.59 -3.90
CA LEU A 39 5.64 7.22 -3.51
C LEU A 39 5.93 7.09 -2.01
N ASP A 40 4.90 6.78 -1.22
CA ASP A 40 4.93 6.71 0.23
C ASP A 40 3.75 5.86 0.75
N VAL A 41 3.75 5.51 2.03
CA VAL A 41 2.72 4.63 2.64
C VAL A 41 1.32 5.23 2.55
N ALA A 42 1.20 6.55 2.70
CA ALA A 42 -0.07 7.26 2.62
C ALA A 42 -0.70 7.14 1.23
N SER A 43 0.10 7.41 0.18
CA SER A 43 -0.30 7.21 -1.21
C SER A 43 -0.60 5.75 -1.52
N LEU A 44 0.17 4.80 -0.98
CA LEU A 44 -0.09 3.37 -1.15
C LEU A 44 -1.43 2.93 -0.56
N LEU A 45 -1.76 3.38 0.66
CA LEU A 45 -3.05 3.09 1.30
C LEU A 45 -4.22 3.71 0.53
N ARG A 46 -4.05 4.93 -0.01
CA ARG A 46 -5.07 5.56 -0.87
C ARG A 46 -5.25 4.81 -2.19
N SER A 47 -4.16 4.42 -2.86
CA SER A 47 -4.21 3.62 -4.10
C SER A 47 -4.84 2.24 -3.84
N LEU A 48 -4.56 1.64 -2.68
CA LEU A 48 -5.11 0.35 -2.28
C LEU A 48 -6.62 0.45 -2.07
N ASP A 49 -7.10 1.50 -1.40
CA ASP A 49 -8.52 1.74 -1.20
C ASP A 49 -9.26 2.10 -2.49
N ALA A 50 -8.63 2.89 -3.37
CA ALA A 50 -9.21 3.19 -4.68
C ALA A 50 -9.38 1.93 -5.55
N THR A 51 -8.49 0.95 -5.39
CA THR A 51 -8.54 -0.34 -6.10
C THR A 51 -9.48 -1.33 -5.41
N PHE A 52 -9.49 -1.34 -4.08
CA PHE A 52 -10.24 -2.24 -3.21
C PHE A 52 -10.99 -1.44 -2.12
N PRO A 53 -12.17 -0.89 -2.45
CA PRO A 53 -12.88 0.03 -1.57
C PRO A 53 -13.16 -0.53 -0.17
N GLY A 54 -12.85 0.26 0.86
CA GLY A 54 -13.14 -0.04 2.27
C GLY A 54 -12.03 -0.81 2.99
N ILE A 55 -10.96 -1.21 2.30
CA ILE A 55 -9.82 -1.88 2.92
C ILE A 55 -9.02 -0.92 3.81
N ARG A 56 -8.90 0.36 3.44
CA ARG A 56 -8.16 1.35 4.24
C ARG A 56 -8.81 1.53 5.61
N ASP A 57 -10.14 1.51 5.65
CA ASP A 57 -10.91 1.57 6.90
C ASP A 57 -10.70 0.34 7.79
N ARG A 58 -10.11 -0.75 7.31
CA ARG A 58 -9.71 -1.88 8.16
C ARG A 58 -8.34 -1.70 8.79
N VAL A 59 -7.50 -0.84 8.21
CA VAL A 59 -6.09 -0.67 8.57
C VAL A 59 -5.87 0.58 9.41
N VAL A 60 -6.41 1.72 8.97
CA VAL A 60 -6.31 3.02 9.63
C VAL A 60 -7.68 3.56 10.01
N ASP A 61 -7.71 4.54 10.91
CA ASP A 61 -8.89 5.34 11.22
C ASP A 61 -8.97 6.63 10.38
N GLU A 62 -9.97 7.46 10.65
CA GLU A 62 -10.22 8.72 9.94
C GLU A 62 -9.08 9.75 10.09
N THR A 63 -8.27 9.62 11.13
CA THR A 63 -7.07 10.44 11.36
C THR A 63 -5.85 9.90 10.65
N GLY A 64 -5.95 8.76 9.96
CA GLY A 64 -4.79 8.12 9.31
C GLY A 64 -3.93 7.30 10.26
N GLN A 65 -4.34 7.12 11.53
CA GLN A 65 -3.61 6.30 12.48
C GLN A 65 -3.96 4.82 12.32
N PRO A 66 -2.98 3.89 12.39
CA PRO A 66 -3.26 2.46 12.44
C PRO A 66 -4.23 2.11 13.57
N ARG A 67 -5.22 1.27 13.25
CA ARG A 67 -6.17 0.78 14.25
C ARG A 67 -5.44 0.00 15.35
N ARG A 68 -6.02 0.00 16.56
CA ARG A 68 -5.42 -0.58 17.78
C ARG A 68 -4.85 -2.00 17.61
N TYR A 69 -5.46 -2.83 16.79
CA TYR A 69 -5.06 -4.24 16.57
C TYR A 69 -4.40 -4.48 15.21
N VAL A 70 -3.97 -3.41 14.55
CA VAL A 70 -3.30 -3.47 13.26
C VAL A 70 -1.87 -2.97 13.42
N ASN A 71 -0.94 -3.76 12.92
CA ASN A 71 0.46 -3.38 12.78
C ASN A 71 0.76 -3.23 11.29
N VAL A 72 1.32 -2.08 10.92
CA VAL A 72 1.76 -1.82 9.55
C VAL A 72 3.28 -1.95 9.54
N PHE A 73 3.80 -2.72 8.60
CA PHE A 73 5.23 -2.93 8.42
C PHE A 73 5.64 -2.45 7.03
N VAL A 74 6.75 -1.72 6.96
CA VAL A 74 7.37 -1.31 5.70
C VAL A 74 8.77 -1.88 5.70
N ASN A 75 9.07 -2.80 4.79
CA ASN A 75 10.36 -3.48 4.72
C ASN A 75 10.83 -4.02 6.09
N GLU A 76 9.93 -4.72 6.81
CA GLU A 76 10.16 -5.33 8.13
C GLU A 76 10.17 -4.34 9.32
N ASP A 77 10.25 -3.04 9.09
CA ASP A 77 10.13 -2.03 10.15
C ASP A 77 8.66 -1.77 10.50
N LEU A 78 8.35 -1.87 11.80
CA LEU A 78 7.04 -1.44 12.33
C LEU A 78 6.94 0.07 12.21
N VAL A 79 6.01 0.54 11.38
CA VAL A 79 5.74 1.97 11.23
C VAL A 79 4.55 2.38 12.10
N ARG A 80 4.67 3.56 12.69
CA ARG A 80 3.60 4.28 13.39
C ARG A 80 3.55 5.66 12.75
N GLY A 81 2.36 6.14 12.41
CA GLY A 81 2.23 7.41 11.71
C GLY A 81 0.78 7.77 11.42
N ASP A 82 0.64 8.97 10.88
CA ASP A 82 -0.58 9.57 10.34
C ASP A 82 -0.47 9.43 8.81
N PHE A 83 -1.19 8.47 8.22
CA PHE A 83 -1.11 8.08 6.80
C PHE A 83 -2.32 8.54 5.95
#